data_AF-A0A9E2R8L7-F1
#
_entry.id   AF-A0A9E2R8L7-F1
#
_cell.length_a   1.000
_cell.length_b   1.000
_cell.length_c   1.000
_cell.angle_alpha   90.00
_cell.angle_beta   90.00
_cell.angle_gamma   90.00
#
_symmetry.space_group_name_H-M   'P 1'
#
loop_
_entity.id
_entity.type
_entity.pdbx_description
1 polymer ?
#
loop_
_entity_poly.entity_id
_entity_poly.type
_entity_poly.pdbx_seq_one_letter_code
_entity_poly.pdbx_strand_id
1 'polypeptide(L)'
;MTHRRWLRILPVAFVMYTISYVDRTNISLALEPMKSALGMDSELAGLATGIFFFGYVSLQIPGGHFAHRWSAKWLISIFLVFWGLCAVGGGLVQTPNQFLGMRFLLGVAESAVYPATLVLVANWFP
;
A
#
# COMPACT_ATOMS: atom_id res chain seq x y z
N MET A 1 30.81 9.43 5.60
CA MET A 1 29.38 9.75 5.29
C MET A 1 28.53 8.52 4.90
N THR A 2 29.15 7.36 4.69
CA THR A 2 28.49 6.11 4.23
C THR A 2 27.56 5.49 5.28
N HIS A 3 27.97 5.39 6.55
CA HIS A 3 27.19 4.75 7.62
C HIS A 3 25.84 5.43 7.95
N ARG A 4 25.73 6.75 7.73
CA ARG A 4 24.49 7.52 7.98
C ARG A 4 23.38 7.21 6.98
N ARG A 5 23.71 6.72 5.77
CA ARG A 5 22.72 6.36 4.74
C ARG A 5 21.99 5.08 5.12
N TRP A 6 22.74 4.07 5.56
CA TRP A 6 22.23 2.83 6.11
C TRP A 6 21.27 3.07 7.27
N LEU A 7 21.64 3.93 8.22
CA LEU A 7 20.82 4.20 9.42
C LEU A 7 19.58 5.09 9.18
N ARG A 8 19.47 5.78 8.04
CA ARG A 8 18.33 6.67 7.74
C ARG A 8 17.34 6.07 6.76
N ILE A 9 17.83 5.30 5.80
CA ILE A 9 17.00 4.76 4.72
C ILE A 9 16.49 3.36 5.09
N LEU A 10 17.38 2.51 5.61
CA LEU A 10 17.05 1.10 5.85
C LEU A 10 15.99 0.91 6.96
N PRO A 11 16.07 1.59 8.13
CA PRO A 11 15.05 1.44 9.16
C PRO A 11 13.68 1.95 8.73
N VAL A 12 13.65 3.06 7.99
CA VAL A 12 12.40 3.64 7.48
C VAL A 12 11.77 2.71 6.44
N ALA A 13 12.58 2.19 5.50
CA ALA A 13 12.12 1.22 4.52
C ALA A 13 11.63 -0.07 5.19
N PHE A 14 12.37 -0.57 6.20
CA PHE A 14 12.00 -1.75 6.96
C PHE A 14 10.64 -1.57 7.65
N VAL A 15 10.48 -0.50 8.46
CA VAL A 15 9.22 -0.21 9.15
C VAL A 15 8.07 -0.05 8.16
N MET A 16 8.29 0.71 7.08
CA MET A 16 7.29 0.90 6.03
C MET A 16 6.84 -0.43 5.42
N TYR A 17 7.78 -1.31 5.05
CA TYR A 17 7.45 -2.62 4.49
C TYR A 17 6.78 -3.54 5.50
N THR A 18 7.20 -3.51 6.76
CA THR A 18 6.53 -4.27 7.83
C THR A 18 5.08 -3.84 7.95
N ILE A 19 4.80 -2.53 8.01
CA ILE A 19 3.43 -2.03 8.11
C ILE A 19 2.62 -2.38 6.85
N SER A 20 3.19 -2.26 5.65
CA SER A 20 2.50 -2.63 4.40
C SER A 20 2.16 -4.13 4.36
N TYR A 21 3.07 -4.98 4.85
CA TYR A 21 2.79 -6.40 4.95
C TYR A 21 1.68 -6.71 5.97
N VAL A 22 1.69 -6.03 7.12
CA VAL A 22 0.62 -6.13 8.13
C VAL A 22 -0.72 -5.68 7.56
N ASP A 23 -0.77 -4.58 6.80
CA ASP A 23 -2.00 -4.08 6.20
C ASP A 23 -2.59 -5.07 5.18
N ARG A 24 -1.73 -5.72 4.39
CA ARG A 24 -2.14 -6.79 3.46
C ARG A 24 -2.68 -8.02 4.17
N THR A 25 -2.07 -8.46 5.27
CA THR A 25 -2.54 -9.64 6.01
C THR A 25 -3.74 -9.34 6.91
N ASN A 26 -3.94 -8.08 7.30
CA ASN A 26 -5.04 -7.65 8.15
C ASN A 26 -6.41 -8.01 7.56
N ILE A 27 -6.56 -8.05 6.23
CA ILE A 27 -7.82 -8.47 5.59
C ILE A 27 -8.24 -9.88 6.00
N SER A 28 -7.29 -10.81 6.09
CA SER A 28 -7.58 -12.21 6.40
C SER A 28 -8.12 -12.39 7.81
N LEU A 29 -7.74 -11.50 8.73
CA LEU A 29 -8.25 -11.46 10.10
C LEU A 29 -9.58 -10.70 10.19
N ALA A 30 -9.71 -9.62 9.43
CA ALA A 30 -10.89 -8.76 9.44
C ALA A 30 -12.07 -9.33 8.62
N LEU A 31 -11.83 -10.27 7.70
CA LEU A 31 -12.84 -10.74 6.74
C LEU A 31 -14.09 -11.30 7.41
N GLU A 32 -13.92 -12.19 8.41
CA GLU A 32 -15.04 -12.83 9.11
C GLU A 32 -15.88 -11.85 9.96
N PRO A 33 -15.27 -11.03 10.84
CA PRO A 33 -16.05 -10.02 11.55
C PRO A 33 -16.69 -8.99 10.58
N MET A 34 -16.06 -8.67 9.45
CA MET A 34 -16.66 -7.79 8.44
C MET A 34 -17.82 -8.43 7.69
N LYS A 35 -17.76 -9.74 7.40
CA LYS A 35 -18.89 -10.48 6.81
C LYS A 35 -20.13 -10.40 7.68
N SER A 36 -19.98 -10.64 8.98
CA SER A 36 -21.11 -10.58 9.92
C SER A 36 -21.60 -9.15 10.18
N ALA A 37 -20.69 -8.16 10.26
CA ALA A 37 -21.05 -6.76 10.52
C ALA A 37 -21.67 -6.03 9.31
N LEU A 38 -21.21 -6.32 8.08
CA LEU A 38 -21.64 -5.65 6.86
C LEU A 38 -22.63 -6.48 6.03
N GLY A 39 -22.94 -7.71 6.46
CA GLY A 39 -23.76 -8.66 5.70
C GLY A 39 -23.16 -9.02 4.34
N MET A 40 -21.82 -9.11 4.24
CA MET A 40 -21.15 -9.46 2.98
C MET A 40 -21.33 -10.93 2.65
N ASP A 41 -21.73 -11.20 1.42
CA ASP A 41 -21.67 -12.55 0.85
C ASP A 41 -20.20 -12.99 0.62
N SER A 42 -19.98 -14.30 0.54
CA SER A 42 -18.66 -14.89 0.30
C SER A 42 -18.06 -14.46 -1.04
N GLU A 43 -18.88 -14.18 -2.05
CA GLU A 43 -18.43 -13.63 -3.33
C GLU A 43 -17.79 -12.25 -3.15
N LEU A 44 -18.48 -11.32 -2.47
CA LEU A 44 -17.98 -9.97 -2.21
C LEU A 44 -16.71 -9.98 -1.35
N ALA A 45 -16.60 -10.92 -0.40
CA ALA A 45 -15.41 -11.04 0.44
C ALA A 45 -14.18 -11.50 -0.37
N GLY A 46 -14.38 -12.43 -1.33
CA GLY A 46 -13.35 -12.81 -2.29
C GLY A 46 -12.95 -11.63 -3.19
N LEU A 47 -13.95 -10.89 -3.69
CA LEU A 47 -13.75 -9.69 -4.50
C LEU A 47 -12.98 -8.60 -3.76
N ALA A 48 -13.26 -8.38 -2.47
CA ALA A 48 -12.57 -7.41 -1.63
C ALA A 48 -11.07 -7.74 -1.47
N THR A 49 -10.73 -9.03 -1.44
CA THR A 49 -9.34 -9.50 -1.39
C THR A 49 -8.66 -9.34 -2.75
N GLY A 50 -9.37 -9.62 -3.85
CA GLY A 50 -8.85 -9.55 -5.21
C GLY A 50 -8.68 -8.13 -5.77
N ILE A 51 -9.61 -7.22 -5.48
CA ILE A 51 -9.65 -5.86 -6.07
C ILE A 51 -8.42 -5.02 -5.69
N PHE A 52 -7.83 -5.32 -4.52
CA PHE A 52 -6.57 -4.74 -4.08
C PHE A 52 -5.46 -4.95 -5.11
N PHE A 53 -5.33 -6.18 -5.66
CA PHE A 53 -4.28 -6.51 -6.63
C PHE A 53 -4.45 -5.77 -7.95
N PHE A 54 -5.69 -5.52 -8.38
CA PHE A 54 -5.98 -4.70 -9.57
C PHE A 54 -5.48 -3.26 -9.38
N GLY A 55 -5.79 -2.65 -8.23
CA GLY A 55 -5.24 -1.34 -7.87
C GLY A 55 -3.71 -1.37 -7.80
N TYR A 56 -3.15 -2.42 -7.20
CA TYR A 56 -1.72 -2.58 -6.99
C TYR A 56 -0.89 -2.70 -8.28
N VAL A 57 -1.43 -3.34 -9.33
CA VAL A 57 -0.74 -3.47 -10.61
C VAL A 57 -0.83 -2.17 -11.42
N SER A 58 -1.91 -1.41 -11.27
CA SER A 58 -2.20 -0.24 -12.11
C SER A 58 -1.10 0.82 -12.13
N LEU A 59 -0.52 1.18 -10.97
CA LEU A 59 0.54 2.19 -10.90
C LEU A 59 1.94 1.63 -10.62
N GLN A 60 2.14 0.31 -10.65
CA GLN A 60 3.47 -0.27 -10.45
C GLN A 60 4.46 0.15 -11.56
N ILE A 61 4.05 0.00 -12.82
CA ILE A 61 4.86 0.37 -14.00
C ILE A 61 5.05 1.89 -14.10
N PRO A 62 3.99 2.73 -14.12
CA PRO A 62 4.17 4.17 -14.22
C PRO A 62 4.83 4.76 -12.97
N GLY A 63 4.55 4.23 -11.77
CA GLY A 63 5.17 4.67 -10.52
C GLY A 63 6.69 4.46 -10.51
N GLY A 64 7.17 3.33 -11.02
CA GLY A 64 8.60 3.08 -11.22
C GLY A 64 9.25 4.05 -12.20
N HIS A 65 8.59 4.30 -13.33
CA HIS A 65 9.05 5.27 -14.33
C HIS A 65 9.14 6.69 -13.76
N PHE A 66 8.11 7.14 -13.02
CA PHE A 66 8.11 8.44 -12.35
C PHE A 66 9.17 8.54 -11.26
N ALA A 67 9.37 7.47 -10.47
CA ALA A 67 10.40 7.44 -9.43
C ALA A 67 11.81 7.57 -10.00
N HIS A 68 12.07 7.02 -11.18
CA HIS A 68 13.35 7.13 -11.87
C HIS A 68 13.58 8.53 -12.48
N ARG A 69 12.53 9.14 -13.06
CA ARG A 69 12.66 10.39 -13.83
C ARG A 69 12.60 11.67 -12.98
N TRP A 70 11.93 11.64 -11.83
CA TRP A 70 11.77 12.80 -10.94
C TRP A 70 12.51 12.63 -9.62
N SER A 71 11.84 12.09 -8.61
CA SER A 71 12.39 11.94 -7.27
C SER A 71 11.65 10.84 -6.53
N ALA A 72 12.32 9.69 -6.37
CA ALA A 72 11.80 8.57 -5.60
C ALA A 72 11.38 8.99 -4.18
N LYS A 73 12.09 9.93 -3.55
CA LYS A 73 11.78 10.42 -2.19
C LYS A 73 10.41 11.10 -2.13
N TRP A 74 10.16 12.02 -3.06
CA TRP A 74 8.91 12.79 -3.08
C TRP A 74 7.73 11.87 -3.39
N LEU A 75 7.92 10.92 -4.31
CA LEU A 75 6.90 9.94 -4.66
C LEU A 75 6.55 9.04 -3.48
N ILE A 76 7.55 8.47 -2.78
CA ILE A 76 7.32 7.66 -1.58
C ILE A 76 6.53 8.46 -0.53
N SER A 77 6.86 9.73 -0.30
CA SER A 77 6.16 10.57 0.68
C SER A 77 4.68 10.81 0.32
N ILE A 78 4.34 11.13 -0.94
CA ILE A 78 2.93 11.30 -1.34
C ILE A 78 2.17 9.99 -1.12
N PHE A 79 2.72 8.88 -1.62
CA PHE A 79 2.02 7.60 -1.61
C PHE A 79 1.88 7.05 -0.18
N LEU A 80 2.84 7.32 0.72
CA LEU A 80 2.71 7.03 2.16
C LEU A 80 1.56 7.80 2.82
N VAL A 81 1.44 9.10 2.53
CA VAL A 81 0.33 9.91 3.06
C VAL A 81 -1.01 9.43 2.49
N PHE A 82 -1.05 9.17 1.19
CA PHE A 82 -2.25 8.66 0.53
C PHE A 82 -2.66 7.29 1.07
N TRP A 83 -1.70 6.38 1.29
CA TRP A 83 -1.92 5.09 1.91
C TRP A 83 -2.48 5.23 3.33
N GLY A 84 -1.89 6.12 4.16
CA GLY A 84 -2.40 6.39 5.50
C GLY A 84 -3.84 6.93 5.51
N LEU A 85 -4.18 7.82 4.57
CA LEU A 85 -5.55 8.32 4.41
C LEU A 85 -6.52 7.21 3.99
N CYS A 86 -6.11 6.33 3.06
CA CYS A 86 -6.90 5.18 2.66
C CYS A 86 -7.10 4.19 3.82
N ALA A 87 -6.08 3.95 4.65
CA ALA A 87 -6.18 3.07 5.81
C ALA A 87 -7.17 3.61 6.86
N VAL A 88 -7.11 4.91 7.17
CA VAL A 88 -8.09 5.56 8.06
C VAL A 88 -9.49 5.52 7.44
N GLY A 89 -9.62 5.80 6.14
CA GLY A 89 -10.88 5.71 5.41
C GLY A 89 -11.48 4.31 5.42
N GLY A 90 -10.64 3.27 5.33
CA GLY A 90 -11.05 1.87 5.43
C GLY A 90 -11.66 1.50 6.78
N GLY A 91 -11.18 2.12 7.87
CA GLY A 91 -11.74 1.93 9.22
C GLY A 91 -13.10 2.60 9.45
N LEU A 92 -13.49 3.56 8.59
CA LEU A 92 -14.75 4.30 8.69
C LEU A 92 -15.85 3.77 7.77
N VAL A 93 -15.58 2.67 7.06
CA VAL A 93 -16.52 2.08 6.11
C VAL A 93 -17.72 1.46 6.82
N GLN A 94 -18.92 1.71 6.28
CA GLN A 94 -20.18 1.16 6.80
C GLN A 94 -20.91 0.26 5.81
N THR A 95 -20.43 0.15 4.56
CA THR A 95 -21.08 -0.65 3.52
C THR A 95 -20.07 -1.51 2.75
N PRO A 96 -20.47 -2.69 2.23
CA PRO A 96 -19.60 -3.55 1.43
C PRO A 96 -18.95 -2.85 0.22
N ASN A 97 -19.72 -2.00 -0.47
CA ASN A 97 -19.24 -1.32 -1.68
C ASN A 97 -18.20 -0.25 -1.36
N GLN A 98 -18.38 0.49 -0.26
CA GLN A 98 -17.36 1.41 0.25
C GLN A 98 -16.08 0.66 0.63
N PHE A 99 -16.21 -0.54 1.20
CA PHE A 99 -15.04 -1.38 1.53
C PHE A 99 -14.28 -1.76 0.28
N LEU A 100 -14.98 -2.24 -0.76
CA LEU A 100 -14.40 -2.58 -2.06
C LEU A 100 -13.65 -1.39 -2.68
N GLY A 101 -14.28 -0.22 -2.68
CA GLY A 101 -13.67 1.01 -3.20
C GLY A 101 -12.41 1.41 -2.42
N MET A 102 -12.47 1.35 -1.08
CA MET A 102 -11.31 1.64 -0.23
C MET A 102 -10.18 0.63 -0.46
N ARG A 103 -10.48 -0.65 -0.68
CA ARG A 103 -9.47 -1.67 -1.02
C ARG A 103 -8.79 -1.42 -2.35
N PHE A 104 -9.55 -0.99 -3.36
CA PHE A 104 -8.97 -0.60 -4.64
C PHE A 104 -8.03 0.59 -4.47
N LEU A 105 -8.48 1.65 -3.79
CA LEU A 105 -7.67 2.85 -3.55
C LEU A 105 -6.41 2.55 -2.72
N LEU A 106 -6.52 1.67 -1.73
CA LEU A 106 -5.39 1.19 -0.93
C LEU A 106 -4.36 0.45 -1.80
N GLY A 107 -4.82 -0.41 -2.72
CA GLY A 107 -3.94 -1.06 -3.70
C GLY A 107 -3.22 -0.06 -4.61
N VAL A 108 -3.96 0.94 -5.11
CA VAL A 108 -3.39 2.06 -5.88
C VAL A 108 -2.35 2.82 -5.05
N ALA A 109 -2.60 3.06 -3.77
CA ALA A 109 -1.68 3.76 -2.87
C ALA A 109 -0.40 2.96 -2.57
N GLU A 110 -0.48 1.63 -2.44
CA GLU A 110 0.70 0.82 -2.17
C GLU A 110 1.55 0.52 -3.42
N SER A 111 0.94 0.55 -4.61
CA SER A 111 1.54 0.12 -5.88
C SER A 111 2.91 0.75 -6.20
N ALA A 112 3.08 2.04 -5.92
CA ALA A 112 4.28 2.79 -6.29
C ALA A 112 5.35 2.79 -5.18
N VAL A 113 5.01 2.35 -3.97
CA VAL A 113 5.93 2.31 -2.83
C VAL A 113 7.07 1.32 -3.08
N TYR A 114 6.75 0.14 -3.60
CA TYR A 114 7.75 -0.89 -3.91
C TYR A 114 8.78 -0.46 -4.97
N PRO A 115 8.37 -0.08 -6.20
CA PRO A 115 9.33 0.32 -7.24
C PRO A 115 10.11 1.58 -6.86
N ALA A 116 9.48 2.56 -6.20
CA ALA A 116 10.20 3.76 -5.77
C ALA A 116 11.26 3.46 -4.70
N THR A 117 10.98 2.53 -3.79
CA THR A 117 11.97 2.10 -2.78
C THR A 117 13.12 1.33 -3.43
N LEU A 118 12.85 0.48 -4.42
CA LEU A 118 13.91 -0.18 -5.20
C LEU A 118 14.82 0.82 -5.91
N VAL A 119 14.24 1.82 -6.60
CA VAL A 119 15.00 2.90 -7.25
C VAL A 119 15.82 3.69 -6.22
N LEU A 120 15.25 3.96 -5.05
CA LEU A 120 15.94 4.66 -3.97
C LEU A 120 17.13 3.84 -3.44
N VAL A 121 16.96 2.53 -3.24
CA VAL A 121 18.02 1.63 -2.80
C VAL A 121 19.11 1.52 -3.86
N ALA A 122 18.75 1.27 -5.12
CA ALA A 122 19.69 1.14 -6.24
C ALA A 122 20.52 2.42 -6.48
N ASN A 123 19.96 3.59 -6.22
CA ASN A 123 20.69 4.86 -6.37
C ASN A 123 21.58 5.21 -5.15
N TRP A 124 21.27 4.69 -3.96
CA TRP A 124 21.94 5.09 -2.70
C TRP A 124 22.92 4.06 -2.16
N PHE A 125 22.76 2.78 -2.53
CA PHE A 125 23.62 1.68 -2.16
C PHE A 125 24.34 1.13 -3.40
N PRO A 126 25.66 0.87 -3.32
CA PRO A 126 26.45 0.34 -4.42
C PRO A 126 26.09 -1.12 -4.75
#